data_AF-A0A970DCM7-F1
#
_entry.id   AF-A0A970DCM7-F1
#
_cell.length_a   1.000
_cell.length_b   1.000
_cell.length_c   1.000
_cell.angle_alpha   90.00
_cell.angle_beta   90.00
_cell.angle_gamma   90.00
#
_symmetry.space_group_name_H-M   'P 1'
#
loop_
_entity.id
_entity.type
_entity.pdbx_description
1 polymer ?
#
loop_
_entity_poly.entity_id
_entity_poly.type
_entity_poly.pdbx_seq_one_letter_code
_entity_poly.pdbx_strand_id
1 'polypeptide(L)'
;MKALIRTILCLTVVLLLATNAIAQGSQLTLGPDLSYQQAISLEKGQAYELSFNLISDRSQSKAEVSIIFYQGNTVIDQTQVIHTLVDAGRSQRISLSIVTPEQFSKAVLSIVGEGNTRYWWDGFAISKREQNMDSVRQFWEEKLASGDQVYTGLVVDLRGLNANRGMSPRIFTESGQLIYGGFTASLDYIQSVGLVFYGKELTQELLNRIVADPGYPMAIPLVVKAVDVMEPGRINAIISDEDGAKILDALTAFDFLARFSVIFLVD
;
A
#
# COMPACT_ATOMS: atom_id res chain seq x y z
N MET A 1 -78.22 -15.76 -22.52
CA MET A 1 -77.92 -14.47 -21.87
C MET A 1 -76.42 -14.44 -21.60
N LYS A 2 -75.56 -13.91 -22.48
CA LYS A 2 -75.19 -12.49 -22.73
C LYS A 2 -74.73 -11.73 -21.47
N ALA A 3 -73.41 -11.57 -21.35
CA ALA A 3 -72.61 -10.42 -20.84
C ALA A 3 -71.16 -10.92 -20.75
N LEU A 4 -70.11 -10.50 -21.47
CA LEU A 4 -69.70 -9.28 -22.16
C LEU A 4 -69.32 -8.11 -21.23
N ILE A 5 -68.14 -8.21 -20.59
CA ILE A 5 -67.40 -7.12 -19.93
C ILE A 5 -65.90 -7.41 -20.16
N ARG A 6 -65.27 -6.86 -21.21
CA ARG A 6 -64.50 -5.60 -21.28
C ARG A 6 -63.21 -5.57 -20.44
N THR A 7 -62.12 -5.84 -21.15
CA THR A 7 -60.72 -5.40 -21.07
C THR A 7 -60.36 -4.32 -20.03
N ILE A 8 -59.36 -4.60 -19.19
CA ILE A 8 -58.33 -3.62 -18.76
C ILE A 8 -56.98 -4.36 -18.75
N LEU A 9 -56.17 -4.13 -19.78
CA LEU A 9 -54.77 -4.57 -19.84
C LEU A 9 -53.96 -3.56 -19.02
N CYS A 10 -53.63 -3.90 -17.79
CA CYS A 10 -52.82 -3.05 -16.92
C CYS A 10 -51.36 -3.16 -17.37
N LEU A 11 -50.91 -2.20 -18.18
CA LEU A 11 -49.52 -2.05 -18.58
C LEU A 11 -48.71 -1.59 -17.36
N THR A 12 -48.21 -2.54 -16.56
CA THR A 12 -47.26 -2.28 -15.48
C THR A 12 -45.93 -1.84 -16.08
N VAL A 13 -45.74 -0.52 -16.17
CA VAL A 13 -44.43 0.10 -16.35
C VAL A 13 -43.63 -0.19 -15.08
N VAL A 14 -42.72 -1.15 -15.15
CA VAL A 14 -41.71 -1.37 -14.12
C VAL A 14 -40.74 -0.19 -14.20
N LEU A 15 -41.00 0.81 -13.38
CA LEU A 15 -40.06 1.90 -13.14
C LEU A 15 -38.85 1.28 -12.41
N LEU A 16 -37.80 0.98 -13.16
CA LEU A 16 -36.47 0.69 -12.59
C LEU A 16 -35.98 1.98 -11.93
N LEU A 17 -36.38 2.18 -10.67
CA LEU A 17 -35.67 3.08 -9.78
C LEU A 17 -34.30 2.45 -9.56
N ALA A 18 -33.30 2.96 -10.27
CA ALA A 18 -31.92 2.78 -9.87
C ALA A 18 -31.82 3.35 -8.45
N THR A 19 -31.86 2.47 -7.45
CA THR A 19 -31.57 2.81 -6.08
C THR A 19 -30.09 3.17 -6.06
N ASN A 20 -29.80 4.47 -6.22
CA ASN A 20 -28.48 4.99 -5.92
C ASN A 20 -28.14 4.53 -4.51
N ALA A 21 -27.07 3.76 -4.37
CA ALA A 21 -26.55 3.37 -3.08
C ALA A 21 -26.29 4.67 -2.30
N ILE A 22 -27.15 4.97 -1.34
CA ILE A 22 -26.94 6.07 -0.41
C ILE A 22 -25.74 5.62 0.42
N ALA A 23 -24.58 6.23 0.17
CA ALA A 23 -23.36 6.00 0.95
C ALA A 23 -23.70 6.14 2.45
N GLN A 24 -23.61 5.05 3.22
CA GLN A 24 -23.99 5.00 4.63
C GLN A 24 -22.92 5.59 5.57
N GLY A 25 -22.16 6.59 5.11
CA GLY A 25 -21.06 7.20 5.86
C GLY A 25 -21.29 8.66 6.23
N SER A 26 -20.50 9.16 7.18
CA SER A 26 -20.41 10.60 7.44
C SER A 26 -19.82 11.28 6.22
N GLN A 27 -20.46 12.35 5.74
CA GLN A 27 -19.91 13.10 4.60
C GLN A 27 -18.64 13.85 5.03
N LEU A 28 -17.58 13.71 4.24
CA LEU A 28 -16.37 14.49 4.36
C LEU A 28 -16.44 15.68 3.40
N THR A 29 -16.21 16.88 3.92
CA THR A 29 -16.01 18.08 3.11
C THR A 29 -14.53 18.18 2.77
N LEU A 30 -14.16 17.63 1.61
CA LEU A 30 -12.78 17.63 1.10
C LEU A 30 -12.67 18.49 -0.16
N GLY A 31 -11.46 18.96 -0.48
CA GLY A 31 -11.15 19.68 -1.70
C GLY A 31 -9.65 19.99 -1.83
N PRO A 32 -9.21 20.66 -2.91
CA PRO A 32 -7.79 20.93 -3.18
C PRO A 32 -7.07 21.63 -2.02
N ASP A 33 -7.79 22.52 -1.32
CA ASP A 33 -7.29 23.30 -0.19
C ASP A 33 -7.97 22.92 1.15
N LEU A 34 -8.80 21.86 1.15
CA LEU A 34 -9.62 21.46 2.28
C LEU A 34 -9.27 20.02 2.66
N SER A 35 -8.56 19.89 3.79
CA SER A 35 -8.29 18.61 4.42
C SER A 35 -9.27 18.36 5.56
N TYR A 36 -9.77 17.14 5.66
CA TYR A 36 -10.37 16.67 6.90
C TYR A 36 -9.23 16.36 7.88
N GLN A 37 -9.29 16.93 9.08
CA GLN A 37 -8.30 16.68 10.12
C GLN A 37 -8.97 16.24 11.42
N GLN A 38 -8.48 15.14 11.98
CA GLN A 38 -8.91 14.64 13.28
C GLN A 38 -7.68 14.32 14.13
N ALA A 39 -7.63 14.88 15.35
CA ALA A 39 -6.64 14.47 16.33
C ALA A 39 -6.94 13.04 16.80
N ILE A 40 -5.91 12.20 16.85
CA ILE A 40 -6.02 10.80 17.28
C ILE A 40 -5.12 10.56 18.48
N SER A 41 -5.63 9.82 19.45
CA SER A 41 -4.90 9.46 20.67
C SER A 41 -4.16 8.15 20.45
N LEU A 42 -2.84 8.22 20.53
CA LEU A 42 -1.94 7.08 20.37
C LEU A 42 -0.91 7.10 21.50
N GLU A 43 -0.46 5.94 21.94
CA GLU A 43 0.68 5.79 22.84
C GLU A 43 1.99 5.84 22.06
N LYS A 44 3.06 6.31 22.71
CA LYS A 44 4.42 6.43 22.15
C LYS A 44 5.12 5.09 21.99
N GLY A 45 5.94 4.98 20.94
CA GLY A 45 6.68 3.75 20.62
C GLY A 45 5.82 2.54 20.26
N GLN A 46 4.50 2.71 20.05
CA GLN A 46 3.58 1.60 19.79
C GLN A 46 3.23 1.50 18.30
N ALA A 47 2.94 0.28 17.84
CA ALA A 47 2.45 0.02 16.50
C ALA A 47 0.92 0.06 16.46
N TYR A 48 0.36 0.66 15.41
CA TYR A 48 -1.09 0.70 15.19
C TYR A 48 -1.44 0.34 13.75
N GLU A 49 -2.64 -0.18 13.59
CA GLU A 49 -3.34 -0.25 12.31
C GLU A 49 -4.54 0.70 12.38
N LEU A 50 -4.60 1.64 11.44
CA LEU A 50 -5.74 2.53 11.25
C LEU A 50 -6.49 2.09 10.03
N SER A 51 -7.80 2.08 10.12
CA SER A 51 -8.62 1.60 9.02
C SER A 51 -9.98 2.25 9.02
N PHE A 52 -10.50 2.53 7.84
CA PHE A 52 -11.84 3.05 7.63
C PHE A 52 -12.32 2.69 6.24
N ASN A 53 -13.60 2.85 5.97
CA ASN A 53 -14.13 2.75 4.64
C ASN A 53 -14.23 4.14 4.03
N LEU A 54 -13.91 4.26 2.75
CA LEU A 54 -14.02 5.49 1.99
C LEU A 54 -14.86 5.25 0.74
N ILE A 55 -15.75 6.18 0.43
CA ILE A 55 -16.65 6.18 -0.72
C ILE A 55 -16.49 7.53 -1.42
N SER A 56 -16.52 7.55 -2.75
CA SER A 56 -16.58 8.78 -3.56
C SER A 56 -17.79 8.79 -4.48
N ASP A 57 -18.21 9.97 -4.95
CA ASP A 57 -19.27 10.09 -5.97
C ASP A 57 -18.74 10.03 -7.41
N ARG A 58 -17.43 9.80 -7.56
CA ARG A 58 -16.75 9.74 -8.85
C ARG A 58 -15.82 8.53 -8.92
N SER A 59 -15.91 7.77 -10.01
CA SER A 59 -14.97 6.69 -10.30
C SER A 59 -13.59 7.22 -10.61
N GLN A 60 -12.55 6.46 -10.28
CA GLN A 60 -11.14 6.82 -10.45
C GLN A 60 -10.72 8.09 -9.69
N SER A 61 -11.43 8.45 -8.62
CA SER A 61 -11.07 9.59 -7.77
C SER A 61 -9.96 9.22 -6.79
N LYS A 62 -9.06 10.15 -6.50
CA LYS A 62 -7.97 9.92 -5.55
C LYS A 62 -8.24 10.56 -4.20
N ALA A 63 -7.89 9.81 -3.15
CA ALA A 63 -7.81 10.34 -1.79
C ALA A 63 -6.41 10.09 -1.23
N GLU A 64 -5.84 11.13 -0.65
CA GLU A 64 -4.62 11.05 0.14
C GLU A 64 -5.00 10.96 1.61
N VAL A 65 -4.43 9.97 2.30
CA VAL A 65 -4.67 9.72 3.71
C VAL A 65 -3.34 9.71 4.42
N SER A 66 -3.19 10.59 5.41
CA SER A 66 -1.94 10.82 6.11
C SER A 66 -2.14 10.79 7.62
N ILE A 67 -1.22 10.17 8.33
CA ILE A 67 -1.05 10.35 9.78
C ILE A 67 0.17 11.23 9.99
N ILE A 68 -0.05 12.41 10.58
CA ILE A 68 0.97 13.43 10.79
C ILE A 68 1.26 13.53 12.29
N PHE A 69 2.52 13.35 12.66
CA PHE A 69 3.01 13.48 14.03
C PHE A 69 3.70 14.82 14.23
N TYR A 70 3.34 15.51 15.29
CA TYR A 70 3.89 16.79 15.68
C TYR A 70 4.61 16.69 17.02
N GLN A 71 5.71 17.43 17.15
CA GLN A 71 6.31 17.82 18.42
C GLN A 71 6.20 19.34 18.57
N GLY A 72 5.32 19.80 19.46
CA GLY A 72 4.87 21.19 19.46
C GLY A 72 4.15 21.54 18.16
N ASN A 73 4.68 22.50 17.41
CA ASN A 73 4.12 22.94 16.11
C ASN A 73 4.87 22.38 14.90
N THR A 74 5.91 21.56 15.13
CA THR A 74 6.75 21.02 14.06
C THR A 74 6.30 19.61 13.72
N VAL A 75 6.12 19.31 12.43
CA VAL A 75 5.92 17.93 11.95
C VAL A 75 7.24 17.18 12.12
N ILE A 76 7.21 16.03 12.79
CA ILE A 76 8.39 15.21 13.06
C ILE A 76 8.35 13.84 12.36
N ASP A 77 7.17 13.41 11.94
CA ASP A 77 6.97 12.17 11.19
C ASP A 77 5.62 12.21 10.47
N GLN A 78 5.51 11.52 9.34
CA GLN A 78 4.28 11.40 8.57
C GLN A 78 4.23 10.07 7.82
N THR A 79 3.15 9.31 8.00
CA THR A 79 2.82 8.15 7.16
C THR A 79 1.70 8.52 6.22
N GLN A 80 1.84 8.24 4.92
CA GLN A 80 0.87 8.62 3.90
C GLN A 80 0.60 7.47 2.93
N VAL A 81 -0.66 7.31 2.56
CA VAL A 81 -1.10 6.44 1.47
C VAL A 81 -1.99 7.21 0.52
N ILE A 82 -1.83 6.95 -0.78
CA ILE A 82 -2.70 7.48 -1.83
C ILE A 82 -3.53 6.32 -2.36
N HIS A 83 -4.85 6.43 -2.24
CA HIS A 83 -5.78 5.43 -2.73
C HIS A 83 -6.57 5.95 -3.91
N THR A 84 -6.71 5.12 -4.94
CA THR A 84 -7.61 5.37 -6.08
C THR A 84 -8.91 4.62 -5.85
N LEU A 85 -10.00 5.36 -5.68
CA LEU A 85 -11.35 4.82 -5.53
C LEU A 85 -11.88 4.46 -6.92
N VAL A 86 -11.91 3.16 -7.20
CA VAL A 86 -12.13 2.63 -8.56
C VAL A 86 -13.54 2.94 -9.06
N ASP A 87 -14.54 2.72 -8.20
CA ASP A 87 -15.96 2.81 -8.55
C ASP A 87 -16.68 3.86 -7.70
N ALA A 88 -17.41 4.77 -8.36
CA ALA A 88 -18.32 5.69 -7.70
C ALA A 88 -19.36 4.95 -6.84
N GLY A 89 -19.61 5.45 -5.64
CA GLY A 89 -20.60 4.95 -4.70
C GLY A 89 -20.23 3.63 -4.03
N ARG A 90 -19.08 3.03 -4.34
CA ARG A 90 -18.61 1.81 -3.67
C ARG A 90 -17.73 2.13 -2.49
N SER A 91 -17.98 1.42 -1.41
CA SER A 91 -17.14 1.41 -0.22
C SER A 91 -15.85 0.66 -0.49
N GLN A 92 -14.72 1.30 -0.20
CA GLN A 92 -13.40 0.70 -0.24
C GLN A 92 -12.70 0.84 1.10
N ARG A 93 -12.11 -0.26 1.55
CA ARG A 93 -11.37 -0.32 2.80
C ARG A 93 -10.02 0.35 2.64
N ILE A 94 -9.77 1.38 3.42
CA ILE A 94 -8.48 2.05 3.55
C ILE A 94 -7.82 1.54 4.83
N SER A 95 -6.52 1.26 4.77
CA SER A 95 -5.76 0.69 5.89
C SER A 95 -4.34 1.23 5.89
N LEU A 96 -3.87 1.68 7.05
CA LEU A 96 -2.56 2.28 7.26
C LEU A 96 -1.92 1.67 8.51
N SER A 97 -0.76 1.07 8.33
CA SER A 97 0.11 0.65 9.42
C SER A 97 1.06 1.78 9.82
N ILE A 98 1.12 2.11 11.11
CA ILE A 98 2.05 3.11 11.65
C ILE A 98 2.81 2.57 12.86
N VAL A 99 3.98 3.15 13.12
CA VAL A 99 4.68 3.07 14.40
C VAL A 99 4.82 4.49 14.91
N THR A 100 4.36 4.77 16.12
CA THR A 100 4.40 6.12 16.66
C THR A 100 5.82 6.50 17.10
N PRO A 101 6.31 7.72 16.80
CA PRO A 101 7.57 8.22 17.34
C PRO A 101 7.59 8.24 18.88
N GLU A 102 8.76 8.26 19.50
CA GLU A 102 8.88 8.43 20.97
C GLU A 102 8.65 9.88 21.40
N GLN A 103 9.06 10.80 20.54
CA GLN A 103 9.10 12.23 20.81
C GLN A 103 7.93 13.03 20.25
N PHE A 104 6.79 12.42 19.88
CA PHE A 104 5.62 13.20 19.43
C PHE A 104 4.79 13.71 20.62
N SER A 105 4.11 14.84 20.42
CA SER A 105 3.12 15.42 21.33
C SER A 105 1.69 15.37 20.78
N LYS A 106 1.52 15.27 19.46
CA LYS A 106 0.20 15.23 18.80
C LYS A 106 0.24 14.39 17.53
N ALA A 107 -0.77 13.55 17.31
CA ALA A 107 -0.98 12.82 16.06
C ALA A 107 -2.29 13.27 15.41
N VAL A 108 -2.29 13.45 14.09
CA VAL A 108 -3.43 13.94 13.31
C VAL A 108 -3.65 13.04 12.10
N LEU A 109 -4.84 12.46 12.00
CA LEU A 109 -5.35 11.91 10.75
C LEU A 109 -5.74 13.07 9.83
N SER A 110 -5.17 13.12 8.64
CA SER A 110 -5.49 14.07 7.58
C SER A 110 -5.98 13.30 6.35
N ILE A 111 -7.11 13.71 5.78
CA ILE A 111 -7.64 13.17 4.53
C ILE A 111 -7.80 14.32 3.55
N VAL A 112 -7.22 14.20 2.36
CA VAL A 112 -7.32 15.17 1.26
C VAL A 112 -7.93 14.48 0.06
N GLY A 113 -9.01 15.06 -0.46
CA GLY A 113 -9.74 14.54 -1.62
C GLY A 113 -9.36 15.28 -2.90
N GLU A 114 -9.41 14.57 -4.03
CA GLU A 114 -9.14 15.17 -5.34
C GLU A 114 -10.29 16.06 -5.85
N GLY A 115 -9.95 17.32 -6.18
CA GLY A 115 -10.84 18.25 -6.87
C GLY A 115 -12.15 18.50 -6.12
N ASN A 116 -13.25 18.57 -6.86
CA ASN A 116 -14.59 18.79 -6.29
C ASN A 116 -15.34 17.48 -6.01
N THR A 117 -14.62 16.36 -5.82
CA THR A 117 -15.23 15.06 -5.53
C THR A 117 -15.76 15.04 -4.11
N ARG A 118 -16.97 14.51 -3.91
CA ARG A 118 -17.51 14.33 -2.56
C ARG A 118 -17.10 12.96 -2.04
N TYR A 119 -16.72 12.93 -0.78
CA TYR A 119 -16.30 11.71 -0.10
C TYR A 119 -17.18 11.46 1.11
N TRP A 120 -17.37 10.18 1.42
CA TRP A 120 -18.01 9.71 2.65
C TRP A 120 -17.12 8.65 3.27
N TRP A 121 -17.09 8.62 4.60
CA TRP A 121 -16.35 7.61 5.33
C TRP A 121 -17.18 7.01 6.46
N ASP A 122 -16.88 5.78 6.82
CA ASP A 122 -17.41 5.11 8.00
C ASP A 122 -16.40 4.09 8.53
N GLY A 123 -16.76 3.43 9.63
CA GLY A 123 -15.98 2.30 10.15
C GLY A 123 -14.55 2.68 10.55
N PHE A 124 -14.33 3.92 11.00
CA PHE A 124 -13.03 4.34 11.52
C PHE A 124 -12.68 3.56 12.77
N ALA A 125 -11.58 2.83 12.68
CA ALA A 125 -11.04 2.01 13.74
C ALA A 125 -9.54 2.25 13.84
N ILE A 126 -9.09 2.42 15.08
CA ILE A 126 -7.68 2.38 15.44
C ILE A 126 -7.53 1.14 16.31
N SER A 127 -6.79 0.16 15.82
CA SER A 127 -6.37 -0.98 16.62
C SER A 127 -4.91 -0.81 16.96
N LYS A 128 -4.58 -0.77 18.25
CA LYS A 128 -3.20 -1.03 18.69
C LYS A 128 -2.85 -2.39 18.11
N ARG A 129 -1.81 -2.45 17.29
CA ARG A 129 -1.19 -3.74 17.05
C ARG A 129 -0.56 -4.06 18.38
N GLU A 130 -1.26 -4.86 19.19
CA GLU A 130 -0.60 -5.60 20.22
C GLU A 130 0.57 -6.27 19.52
N GLN A 131 1.78 -5.77 19.80
CA GLN A 131 2.96 -6.59 19.74
C GLN A 131 2.87 -7.61 20.87
N ASN A 132 1.77 -8.36 20.93
CA ASN A 132 1.88 -9.65 21.53
C ASN A 132 2.72 -10.40 20.52
N MET A 133 3.98 -10.70 20.86
CA MET A 133 4.85 -11.49 19.98
C MET A 133 4.11 -12.73 19.49
N ASP A 134 3.16 -13.23 20.29
CA ASP A 134 2.24 -14.30 19.97
C ASP A 134 1.31 -14.02 18.76
N SER A 135 0.78 -12.80 18.58
CA SER A 135 -0.13 -12.49 17.45
C SER A 135 0.62 -12.31 16.12
N VAL A 136 1.78 -11.63 16.16
CA VAL A 136 2.68 -11.51 15.00
C VAL A 136 3.22 -12.89 14.62
N ARG A 137 3.64 -13.66 15.61
CA ARG A 137 4.10 -15.03 15.42
C ARG A 137 2.99 -15.92 14.88
N GLN A 138 1.77 -15.84 15.42
CA GLN A 138 0.62 -16.62 14.94
C GLN A 138 0.28 -16.26 13.49
N PHE A 139 0.29 -14.98 13.12
CA PHE A 139 0.11 -14.56 11.72
C PHE A 139 1.16 -15.21 10.81
N TRP A 140 2.43 -15.17 11.18
CA TRP A 140 3.50 -15.77 10.38
C TRP A 140 3.44 -17.29 10.38
N GLU A 141 3.12 -17.94 11.49
CA GLU A 141 2.94 -19.39 11.57
C GLU A 141 1.76 -19.85 10.69
N GLU A 142 0.63 -19.13 10.70
CA GLU A 142 -0.52 -19.40 9.81
C GLU A 142 -0.14 -19.20 8.34
N LYS A 143 0.57 -18.11 8.02
CA LYS A 143 1.02 -17.82 6.65
C LYS A 143 2.01 -18.86 6.13
N LEU A 144 2.95 -19.31 6.96
CA LEU A 144 3.90 -20.36 6.60
C LEU A 144 3.24 -21.74 6.53
N ALA A 145 2.17 -21.96 7.31
CA ALA A 145 1.40 -23.19 7.30
C ALA A 145 0.40 -23.30 6.13
N SER A 146 0.07 -22.20 5.44
CA SER A 146 -0.83 -22.24 4.26
C SER A 146 -0.26 -23.06 3.10
N GLY A 147 1.05 -23.30 3.11
CA GLY A 147 1.77 -24.03 2.06
C GLY A 147 2.18 -23.16 0.87
N ASP A 148 1.83 -21.87 0.88
CA ASP A 148 2.27 -20.91 -0.12
C ASP A 148 3.75 -20.57 0.11
N GLN A 149 4.52 -20.43 -0.97
CA GLN A 149 5.90 -20.01 -0.83
C GLN A 149 5.97 -18.51 -0.55
N VAL A 150 6.22 -18.16 0.71
CA VAL A 150 6.28 -16.77 1.17
C VAL A 150 7.69 -16.23 1.09
N TYR A 151 7.84 -15.06 0.51
CA TYR A 151 9.08 -14.29 0.50
C TYR A 151 8.89 -12.99 1.25
N THR A 152 9.95 -12.51 1.91
CA THR A 152 9.91 -11.28 2.71
C THR A 152 10.67 -10.12 2.06
N GLY A 153 11.32 -10.38 0.92
CA GLY A 153 11.97 -9.36 0.11
C GLY A 153 12.61 -9.94 -1.15
N LEU A 154 13.05 -9.04 -2.02
CA LEU A 154 13.67 -9.35 -3.31
C LEU A 154 15.18 -9.10 -3.26
N VAL A 155 15.95 -10.06 -3.76
CA VAL A 155 17.38 -9.92 -4.02
C VAL A 155 17.61 -10.05 -5.51
N VAL A 156 18.15 -9.00 -6.13
CA VAL A 156 18.51 -9.01 -7.55
C VAL A 156 20.03 -9.11 -7.67
N ASP A 157 20.50 -10.20 -8.25
CA ASP A 157 21.92 -10.39 -8.55
C ASP A 157 22.30 -9.70 -9.86
N LEU A 158 23.06 -8.62 -9.75
CA LEU A 158 23.57 -7.78 -10.85
C LEU A 158 25.09 -7.90 -11.02
N ARG A 159 25.74 -8.82 -10.29
CA ARG A 159 27.19 -9.01 -10.35
C ARG A 159 27.63 -9.48 -11.72
N GLY A 160 28.79 -9.01 -12.16
CA GLY A 160 29.32 -9.27 -13.51
C GLY A 160 28.65 -8.46 -14.62
N LEU A 161 27.64 -7.63 -14.31
CA LEU A 161 27.00 -6.73 -15.26
C LEU A 161 27.51 -5.29 -15.14
N ASN A 162 28.57 -5.01 -14.36
CA ASN A 162 29.09 -3.65 -14.14
C ASN A 162 27.97 -2.66 -13.75
N ALA A 163 27.07 -3.08 -12.86
CA ALA A 163 25.95 -2.27 -12.40
C ALA A 163 26.44 -1.17 -11.43
N ASN A 164 25.88 0.03 -11.55
CA ASN A 164 26.20 1.15 -10.69
C ASN A 164 25.17 1.31 -9.56
N ARG A 165 25.63 1.86 -8.43
CA ARG A 165 24.75 2.33 -7.35
C ARG A 165 24.08 3.63 -7.78
N GLY A 166 22.79 3.79 -7.47
CA GLY A 166 22.05 4.99 -7.82
C GLY A 166 20.89 5.27 -6.88
N MET A 167 20.39 6.50 -6.91
CA MET A 167 19.33 6.96 -6.01
C MET A 167 17.93 6.45 -6.41
N SER A 168 17.73 6.10 -7.68
CA SER A 168 16.42 5.75 -8.23
C SER A 168 16.46 4.45 -9.04
N PRO A 169 16.89 3.33 -8.45
CA PRO A 169 16.95 2.05 -9.14
C PRO A 169 15.55 1.56 -9.50
N ARG A 170 15.48 0.86 -10.63
CA ARG A 170 14.27 0.22 -11.14
C ARG A 170 14.59 -1.20 -11.59
N ILE A 171 13.56 -2.03 -11.64
CA ILE A 171 13.61 -3.40 -12.16
C ILE A 171 12.59 -3.50 -13.29
N PHE A 172 13.05 -3.91 -14.45
CA PHE A 172 12.23 -4.19 -15.62
C PHE A 172 12.40 -5.65 -16.04
N THR A 173 11.39 -6.21 -16.70
CA THR A 173 11.56 -7.44 -17.45
C THR A 173 12.17 -7.17 -18.83
N GLU A 174 12.62 -8.22 -19.52
CA GLU A 174 13.09 -8.15 -20.92
C GLU A 174 12.03 -7.57 -21.87
N SER A 175 10.75 -7.86 -21.64
CA SER A 175 9.63 -7.27 -22.42
C SER A 175 9.35 -5.80 -22.09
N GLY A 176 10.07 -5.21 -21.13
CA GLY A 176 9.94 -3.80 -20.73
C GLY A 176 8.87 -3.55 -19.68
N GLN A 177 8.30 -4.59 -19.07
CA GLN A 177 7.36 -4.44 -17.96
C GLN A 177 8.11 -3.90 -16.73
N LEU A 178 7.62 -2.82 -16.13
CA LEU A 178 8.15 -2.30 -14.88
C LEU A 178 7.70 -3.19 -13.71
N ILE A 179 8.64 -3.83 -13.02
CA ILE A 179 8.39 -4.69 -11.84
C ILE A 179 8.54 -3.90 -10.54
N TYR A 180 9.54 -3.02 -10.47
CA TYR A 180 9.81 -2.22 -9.27
C TYR A 180 10.36 -0.85 -9.67
N GLY A 181 9.72 0.23 -9.19
CA GLY A 181 10.12 1.61 -9.47
C GLY A 181 8.92 2.53 -9.60
N GLY A 182 9.17 3.83 -9.83
CA GLY A 182 8.11 4.80 -10.11
C GLY A 182 7.33 5.27 -8.87
N PHE A 183 7.93 5.18 -7.69
CA PHE A 183 7.28 5.50 -6.42
C PHE A 183 7.03 7.00 -6.23
N THR A 184 5.89 7.31 -5.62
CA THR A 184 5.58 8.62 -5.05
C THR A 184 5.52 8.47 -3.53
N ALA A 185 6.68 8.47 -2.87
CA ALA A 185 6.78 8.52 -1.41
C ALA A 185 7.41 9.86 -1.00
N SER A 186 7.20 10.30 0.25
CA SER A 186 7.80 11.53 0.75
C SER A 186 9.33 11.42 0.71
N LEU A 187 10.00 12.55 0.46
CA LEU A 187 11.46 12.58 0.39
C LEU A 187 12.09 12.09 1.70
N ASP A 188 11.51 12.46 2.85
CA ASP A 188 11.98 12.05 4.18
C ASP A 188 11.86 10.53 4.40
N TYR A 189 10.79 9.90 3.90
CA TYR A 189 10.63 8.45 3.95
C TYR A 189 11.65 7.74 3.05
N ILE A 190 11.85 8.23 1.83
CA ILE A 190 12.87 7.68 0.93
C ILE A 190 14.28 7.86 1.51
N GLN A 191 14.55 8.98 2.18
CA GLN A 191 15.85 9.22 2.83
C GLN A 191 16.09 8.30 4.03
N SER A 192 15.06 8.01 4.84
CA SER A 192 15.18 7.16 6.01
C SER A 192 15.20 5.67 5.69
N VAL A 193 14.36 5.24 4.74
CA VAL A 193 14.18 3.82 4.39
C VAL A 193 15.05 3.42 3.21
N GLY A 194 15.30 4.31 2.25
CA GLY A 194 15.96 3.96 0.99
C GLY A 194 15.08 3.11 0.06
N LEU A 195 15.39 3.12 -1.24
CA LEU A 195 14.65 2.32 -2.24
C LEU A 195 15.24 0.91 -2.41
N VAL A 196 16.56 0.77 -2.36
CA VAL A 196 17.27 -0.50 -2.52
C VAL A 196 18.53 -0.46 -1.67
N PHE A 197 18.90 -1.59 -1.07
CA PHE A 197 20.18 -1.75 -0.40
C PHE A 197 21.18 -2.44 -1.32
N TYR A 198 22.43 -1.98 -1.33
CA TYR A 198 23.47 -2.49 -2.23
C TYR A 198 24.55 -3.23 -1.46
N GLY A 199 24.90 -4.44 -1.90
CA GLY A 199 26.01 -5.22 -1.34
C GLY A 199 26.71 -6.09 -2.38
N LYS A 200 27.83 -6.71 -1.99
CA LYS A 200 28.55 -7.67 -2.86
C LYS A 200 28.09 -9.12 -2.68
N GLU A 201 27.54 -9.38 -1.51
CA GLU A 201 27.04 -10.67 -1.06
C GLU A 201 25.92 -10.43 -0.06
N LEU A 202 25.11 -11.44 0.19
CA LEU A 202 23.96 -11.34 1.08
C LEU A 202 24.40 -11.48 2.55
N THR A 203 24.95 -10.41 3.10
CA THR A 203 25.37 -10.35 4.51
C THR A 203 24.16 -10.33 5.45
N GLN A 204 24.37 -10.65 6.72
CA GLN A 204 23.31 -10.57 7.73
C GLN A 204 22.75 -9.14 7.87
N GLU A 205 23.59 -8.13 7.72
CA GLU A 205 23.19 -6.72 7.71
C GLU A 205 22.23 -6.41 6.55
N LEU A 206 22.52 -6.93 5.35
CA LEU A 206 21.61 -6.80 4.22
C LEU A 206 20.34 -7.61 4.43
N LEU A 207 20.41 -8.81 4.99
CA LEU A 207 19.21 -9.62 5.27
C LEU A 207 18.24 -8.90 6.21
N ASN A 208 18.73 -8.06 7.14
CA ASN A 208 17.87 -7.25 7.99
C ASN A 208 16.96 -6.30 7.18
N ARG A 209 17.35 -5.93 5.94
CA ARG A 209 16.52 -5.12 5.03
C ARG A 209 15.22 -5.80 4.62
N ILE A 210 15.26 -7.12 4.50
CA ILE A 210 14.12 -7.92 4.04
C ILE A 210 13.43 -8.64 5.20
N VAL A 211 13.71 -8.24 6.44
CA VAL A 211 12.96 -8.72 7.59
C VAL A 211 11.55 -8.16 7.52
N ALA A 212 10.56 -9.05 7.49
CA ALA A 212 9.17 -8.63 7.31
C ALA A 212 8.62 -7.91 8.54
N ASP A 213 8.92 -8.38 9.75
CA ASP A 213 8.50 -7.75 11.02
C ASP A 213 9.57 -7.90 12.12
N PRO A 214 9.91 -6.85 12.88
CA PRO A 214 10.85 -6.95 14.00
C PRO A 214 10.44 -7.94 15.10
N GLY A 215 9.14 -8.18 15.28
CA GLY A 215 8.59 -9.12 16.26
C GLY A 215 8.67 -10.59 15.82
N TYR A 216 8.97 -10.84 14.55
CA TYR A 216 9.25 -12.17 14.00
C TYR A 216 10.35 -12.04 12.95
N PRO A 217 11.63 -11.93 13.38
CA PRO A 217 12.75 -11.54 12.53
C PRO A 217 13.09 -12.66 11.54
N MET A 218 12.33 -12.70 10.45
CA MET A 218 12.42 -13.68 9.39
C MET A 218 12.75 -12.97 8.08
N ALA A 219 13.79 -13.47 7.42
CA ALA A 219 14.26 -13.01 6.13
C ALA A 219 14.27 -14.20 5.15
N ILE A 220 13.28 -14.26 4.27
CA ILE A 220 13.16 -15.24 3.19
C ILE A 220 13.31 -14.49 1.85
N PRO A 221 14.52 -14.42 1.29
CA PRO A 221 14.76 -13.71 0.03
C PRO A 221 14.19 -14.49 -1.16
N LEU A 222 13.48 -13.80 -2.05
CA LEU A 222 13.33 -14.23 -3.43
C LEU A 222 14.56 -13.75 -4.19
N VAL A 223 15.42 -14.67 -4.61
CA VAL A 223 16.65 -14.33 -5.35
C VAL A 223 16.40 -14.52 -6.84
N VAL A 224 16.61 -13.45 -7.61
CA VAL A 224 16.55 -13.46 -9.07
C VAL A 224 17.87 -12.96 -9.65
N LYS A 225 18.19 -13.38 -10.87
CA LYS A 225 19.39 -12.92 -11.57
C LYS A 225 19.01 -11.95 -12.68
N ALA A 226 19.67 -10.80 -12.71
CA ALA A 226 19.53 -9.88 -13.83
C ALA A 226 20.19 -10.47 -15.08
N VAL A 227 19.56 -10.27 -16.22
CA VAL A 227 20.09 -10.61 -17.54
C VAL A 227 20.89 -9.47 -18.14
N ASP A 228 20.56 -8.22 -17.78
CA ASP A 228 21.26 -7.02 -18.24
C ASP A 228 21.00 -5.82 -17.30
N VAL A 229 21.65 -4.69 -17.59
CA VAL A 229 21.42 -3.40 -16.93
C VAL A 229 21.14 -2.30 -17.96
N MET A 230 20.19 -1.42 -17.64
CA MET A 230 19.77 -0.38 -18.58
C MET A 230 20.75 0.79 -18.65
N GLU A 231 21.06 1.23 -19.87
CA GLU A 231 21.78 2.47 -20.16
C GLU A 231 20.81 3.66 -20.36
N PRO A 232 21.26 4.91 -20.12
CA PRO A 232 22.55 5.28 -19.56
C PRO A 232 22.62 5.06 -18.04
N GLY A 233 23.82 4.78 -17.54
CA GLY A 233 24.14 4.84 -16.11
C GLY A 233 24.12 3.50 -15.40
N ARG A 234 23.56 2.43 -16.00
CA ARG A 234 23.68 1.04 -15.52
C ARG A 234 23.16 0.81 -14.10
N ILE A 235 22.15 1.58 -13.68
CA ILE A 235 21.56 1.49 -12.33
C ILE A 235 20.36 0.54 -12.33
N ASN A 236 19.60 0.50 -13.42
CA ASN A 236 18.35 -0.25 -13.49
C ASN A 236 18.60 -1.68 -13.94
N ALA A 237 17.97 -2.64 -13.25
CA ALA A 237 18.05 -4.05 -13.54
C ALA A 237 17.09 -4.45 -14.66
N ILE A 238 17.53 -5.31 -15.55
CA ILE A 238 16.68 -6.05 -16.48
C ILE A 238 16.72 -7.53 -16.05
N ILE A 239 15.57 -8.11 -15.75
CA ILE A 239 15.41 -9.53 -15.39
C ILE A 239 14.65 -10.28 -16.48
N SER A 240 14.70 -11.61 -16.48
CA SER A 240 13.91 -12.41 -17.41
C SER A 240 12.41 -12.21 -17.18
N ASP A 241 11.59 -12.38 -18.23
CA ASP A 241 10.12 -12.35 -18.08
C ASP A 241 9.63 -13.45 -17.13
N GLU A 242 10.32 -14.60 -17.08
CA GLU A 242 10.02 -15.70 -16.15
C GLU A 242 10.24 -15.28 -14.69
N ASP A 243 11.36 -14.65 -14.38
CA ASP A 243 11.63 -14.16 -13.03
C ASP A 243 10.70 -12.99 -12.66
N GLY A 244 10.31 -12.17 -13.66
CA GLY A 244 9.25 -11.17 -13.49
C GLY A 244 7.94 -11.81 -13.05
N ALA A 245 7.51 -12.89 -13.69
CA ALA A 245 6.31 -13.63 -13.31
C ALA A 245 6.41 -14.24 -11.91
N LYS A 246 7.56 -14.82 -11.54
CA LYS A 246 7.81 -15.34 -10.18
C LYS A 246 7.67 -14.25 -9.11
N ILE A 247 8.19 -13.05 -9.38
CA ILE A 247 8.05 -11.92 -8.46
C ILE A 247 6.58 -11.57 -8.32
N LEU A 248 5.84 -11.39 -9.42
CA LEU A 248 4.42 -11.02 -9.37
C LEU A 248 3.57 -12.06 -8.63
N ASP A 249 3.84 -13.35 -8.82
CA ASP A 249 3.19 -14.44 -8.09
C ASP A 249 3.48 -14.36 -6.59
N ALA A 250 4.75 -14.16 -6.20
CA ALA A 250 5.16 -14.01 -4.81
C ALA A 250 4.47 -12.82 -4.10
N LEU A 251 4.19 -11.73 -4.82
CA LEU A 251 3.49 -10.56 -4.26
C LEU A 251 2.02 -10.84 -3.92
N THR A 252 1.41 -11.87 -4.53
CA THR A 252 0.05 -12.28 -4.16
C THR A 252 0.00 -12.87 -2.75
N ALA A 253 1.08 -13.53 -2.34
CA ALA A 253 1.24 -14.06 -0.99
C ALA A 253 1.64 -12.95 0.00
N PHE A 254 2.67 -12.18 -0.30
CA PHE A 254 3.12 -11.09 0.56
C PHE A 254 3.80 -9.97 -0.24
N ASP A 255 3.23 -8.77 -0.21
CA ASP A 255 3.76 -7.61 -0.93
C ASP A 255 4.94 -6.97 -0.19
N PHE A 256 6.12 -7.58 -0.34
CA PHE A 256 7.36 -7.05 0.18
C PHE A 256 7.88 -5.81 -0.58
N LEU A 257 7.41 -5.55 -1.81
CA LEU A 257 7.84 -4.39 -2.59
C LEU A 257 7.22 -3.08 -2.07
N ALA A 258 6.01 -3.15 -1.52
CA ALA A 258 5.39 -2.03 -0.80
C ALA A 258 6.23 -1.49 0.36
N ARG A 259 7.18 -2.29 0.87
CA ARG A 259 8.07 -1.97 1.98
C ARG A 259 9.49 -1.59 1.55
N PHE A 260 9.73 -1.47 0.24
CA PHE A 260 11.05 -1.28 -0.35
C PHE A 260 12.07 -2.35 0.09
N SER A 261 11.61 -3.57 0.40
CA SER A 261 12.44 -4.71 0.83
C SER A 261 13.17 -5.32 -0.37
N VAL A 262 14.09 -4.56 -0.94
CA VAL A 262 14.85 -4.90 -2.14
C VAL A 262 16.34 -4.72 -1.90
N ILE A 263 17.13 -5.71 -2.32
CA ILE A 263 18.59 -5.72 -2.25
C ILE A 263 19.14 -5.94 -3.67
N PHE A 264 20.11 -5.13 -4.07
CA PHE A 264 20.89 -5.32 -5.29
C PHE A 264 22.27 -5.85 -4.90
N LEU A 265 22.64 -7.00 -5.45
CA LEU A 265 24.01 -7.49 -5.37
C LEU A 265 24.79 -6.96 -6.56
N VAL A 266 25.86 -6.21 -6.32
CA VAL A 266 26.72 -5.56 -7.32
C VAL A 266 28.19 -5.84 -7.02
N ASP A 267 29.09 -5.56 -7.97
CA ASP A 267 30.52 -5.85 -7.84
C ASP A 267 31.28 -4.94 -6.83
#